data_AF-A0A1Q3SXX2-F1
#
_entry.id   AF-A0A1Q3SXX2-F1
#
_cell.length_a   1.000
_cell.length_b   1.000
_cell.length_c   1.000
_cell.angle_alpha   90.00
_cell.angle_beta   90.00
_cell.angle_gamma   90.00
#
_symmetry.space_group_name_H-M   'P 1'
#
loop_
_entity.id
_entity.type
_entity.pdbx_description
1 polymer ?
#
loop_
_entity_poly.entity_id
_entity_poly.type
_entity_poly.pdbx_seq_one_letter_code
_entity_poly.pdbx_strand_id
1 'polypeptide(L)'
;MLNTLTSPNFYDEFTSRTICAETHHFATRGIPGYIYQTPDYKHWYWVRHDVDFAKQDETSWASMGSSTKRENLLFDANSARLIELRQQVIAETLDKPIREVLETVNNIVDNLTAIPGKLRNERELELDAELSAFLKAEFSRTGSKDITIDKLIEEKKLVCRHKAIIVAYVLGELIRLGILPPGEARHYRSDIRDLSVSPTATAKTKSRGVHSWALYKQNEGGLWMCDPRWLSVKNLDNTRDLYLASQSYGSITILKMIDKLNGVERKEDEFLLPSPGAAYLPMATPVIQGSRIPSAIPPVQELEPIRVAYKP
;
A
#
# COMPACT_ATOMS: atom_id res chain seq x y z
N MET A 1 -17.69 7.48 46.32
CA MET A 1 -16.77 6.48 45.77
C MET A 1 -16.64 6.77 44.29
N LEU A 2 -15.45 7.22 43.87
CA LEU A 2 -15.11 7.57 42.50
C LEU A 2 -14.95 6.29 41.69
N ASN A 3 -15.85 6.06 40.74
CA ASN A 3 -15.63 5.03 39.72
C ASN A 3 -14.48 5.49 38.84
N THR A 4 -13.49 4.61 38.79
CA THR A 4 -12.26 4.68 38.02
C THR A 4 -12.56 4.98 36.56
N LEU A 5 -12.01 6.09 36.09
CA LEU A 5 -11.78 6.38 34.68
C LEU A 5 -11.03 5.20 34.07
N THR A 6 -11.74 4.37 33.33
CA THR A 6 -11.12 3.44 32.40
C THR A 6 -10.35 4.26 31.37
N SER A 7 -9.06 3.93 31.27
CA SER A 7 -8.07 4.47 30.33
C SER A 7 -8.68 4.77 28.95
N PRO A 8 -8.32 5.88 28.28
CA PRO A 8 -8.82 6.15 26.94
C PRO A 8 -8.40 5.00 26.01
N ASN A 9 -9.40 4.31 25.45
CA ASN A 9 -9.17 3.36 24.37
C ASN A 9 -8.49 4.11 23.22
N PHE A 10 -7.21 3.83 23.01
CA PHE A 10 -6.40 4.30 21.90
C PHE A 10 -6.88 3.64 20.61
N TYR A 11 -7.95 4.17 20.00
CA TYR A 11 -8.34 3.75 18.67
C TYR A 11 -7.23 4.09 17.67
N ASP A 12 -6.74 3.05 16.98
CA ASP A 12 -5.81 3.11 15.84
C ASP A 12 -6.22 4.19 14.84
N GLU A 13 -5.41 5.23 14.67
CA GLU A 13 -5.17 5.99 13.43
C GLU A 13 -6.18 5.79 12.29
N PHE A 14 -6.02 4.61 11.67
CA PHE A 14 -6.73 4.24 10.47
C PHE A 14 -8.13 3.71 10.74
N THR A 15 -8.28 2.96 11.83
CA THR A 15 -9.57 2.52 12.37
C THR A 15 -10.41 3.72 12.79
N SER A 16 -9.82 4.73 13.44
CA SER A 16 -10.44 6.01 13.76
C SER A 16 -10.92 6.74 12.50
N ARG A 17 -10.17 6.74 11.40
CA ARG A 17 -10.59 7.37 10.14
C ARG A 17 -11.65 6.57 9.37
N THR A 18 -11.56 5.24 9.41
CA THR A 18 -12.60 4.35 8.86
C THR A 18 -13.88 4.53 9.67
N ILE A 19 -13.80 4.55 11.00
CA ILE A 19 -14.89 4.90 11.92
C ILE A 19 -15.38 6.33 11.66
N CYS A 20 -14.52 7.32 11.40
CA CYS A 20 -14.94 8.68 11.07
C CYS A 20 -15.68 8.74 9.73
N ALA A 21 -15.24 7.99 8.72
CA ALA A 21 -15.96 7.85 7.45
C ALA A 21 -17.30 7.12 7.67
N GLU A 22 -17.30 6.01 8.40
CA GLU A 22 -18.50 5.27 8.80
C GLU A 22 -19.49 6.12 9.59
N THR A 23 -18.99 6.97 10.49
CA THR A 23 -19.78 7.91 11.31
C THR A 23 -20.30 9.06 10.47
N HIS A 24 -19.48 9.63 9.56
CA HIS A 24 -19.88 10.71 8.67
C HIS A 24 -20.94 10.28 7.66
N HIS A 25 -20.85 9.02 7.20
CA HIS A 25 -21.78 8.41 6.25
C HIS A 25 -22.81 7.49 6.94
N PHE A 26 -22.93 7.53 8.27
CA PHE A 26 -23.89 6.68 9.00
C PHE A 26 -25.34 6.97 8.59
N ALA A 27 -25.62 8.20 8.16
CA ALA A 27 -26.94 8.64 7.71
C ALA A 27 -27.31 8.23 6.28
N THR A 28 -26.39 7.69 5.47
CA THR A 28 -26.66 7.24 4.08
C THR A 28 -26.99 5.74 4.00
N ARG A 29 -27.17 5.07 5.15
CA ARG A 29 -27.41 3.63 5.26
C ARG A 29 -28.86 3.26 4.94
N GLY A 30 -29.09 2.81 3.71
CA GLY A 30 -30.31 2.11 3.30
C GLY A 30 -30.18 0.58 3.22
N ILE A 31 -28.96 0.02 3.31
CA ILE A 31 -28.69 -1.42 3.13
C ILE A 31 -27.67 -1.90 4.17
N PRO A 32 -27.89 -3.06 4.84
CA PRO A 32 -26.89 -3.70 5.68
C PRO A 32 -25.61 -4.06 4.90
N GLY A 33 -24.44 -3.85 5.50
CA GLY A 33 -23.14 -4.17 4.89
C GLY A 33 -22.36 -2.94 4.43
N TYR A 34 -21.09 -3.14 4.06
CA TYR A 34 -20.17 -2.09 3.58
C TYR A 34 -20.46 -1.68 2.13
N ILE A 35 -21.70 -1.28 1.85
CA ILE A 35 -22.21 -0.95 0.51
C ILE A 35 -22.67 0.51 0.49
N TYR A 36 -22.25 1.25 -0.52
CA TYR A 36 -22.70 2.60 -0.86
C TYR A 36 -23.63 2.54 -2.07
N GLN A 37 -24.77 3.24 -2.01
CA GLN A 37 -25.70 3.35 -3.12
C GLN A 37 -25.71 4.78 -3.66
N THR A 38 -25.44 4.94 -4.95
CA THR A 38 -25.54 6.23 -5.65
C THR A 38 -26.99 6.55 -6.02
N PRO A 39 -27.33 7.81 -6.37
CA PRO A 39 -28.71 8.21 -6.70
C PRO A 39 -29.35 7.45 -7.87
N ASP A 40 -28.55 6.89 -8.77
CA ASP A 40 -28.96 6.02 -9.88
C ASP A 40 -29.16 4.55 -9.45
N TYR A 41 -29.18 4.28 -8.14
CA TYR A 41 -29.35 2.99 -7.51
C TYR A 41 -28.21 1.98 -7.70
N LYS A 42 -27.07 2.37 -8.31
CA LYS A 42 -25.89 1.50 -8.41
C LYS A 42 -25.24 1.27 -7.05
N HIS A 43 -24.79 0.04 -6.79
CA HIS A 43 -24.13 -0.37 -5.55
C HIS A 43 -22.61 -0.38 -5.71
N TRP A 44 -21.92 0.10 -4.67
CA TRP A 44 -20.47 0.22 -4.61
C TRP A 44 -19.96 -0.31 -3.28
N TYR A 45 -18.94 -1.16 -3.31
CA TYR A 45 -18.35 -1.74 -2.10
C TYR A 45 -17.34 -0.79 -1.48
N TRP A 46 -17.35 -0.64 -0.17
CA TRP A 46 -16.43 0.29 0.47
C TRP A 46 -15.00 -0.21 0.44
N VAL A 47 -14.08 0.70 0.12
CA VAL A 47 -12.65 0.44 0.20
C VAL A 47 -12.20 0.56 1.66
N ARG A 48 -11.96 -0.59 2.30
CA ARG A 48 -11.48 -0.71 3.68
C ARG A 48 -10.02 -1.17 3.71
N HIS A 49 -9.36 -1.11 4.86
CA HIS A 49 -7.95 -1.55 4.97
C HIS A 49 -7.74 -3.05 4.86
N ASP A 50 -8.78 -3.82 5.16
CA ASP A 50 -8.80 -5.27 5.14
C ASP A 50 -9.19 -5.82 3.76
N VAL A 51 -9.54 -4.94 2.80
CA VAL A 51 -9.79 -5.34 1.42
C VAL A 51 -8.48 -5.80 0.76
N ASP A 52 -8.48 -7.07 0.38
CA ASP A 52 -7.46 -7.69 -0.46
C ASP A 52 -7.98 -7.80 -1.89
N PHE A 53 -7.57 -6.88 -2.76
CA PHE A 53 -8.00 -6.81 -4.16
C PHE A 53 -7.64 -8.06 -4.98
N ALA A 54 -6.76 -8.94 -4.50
CA ALA A 54 -6.47 -10.21 -5.15
C ALA A 54 -7.55 -11.28 -4.89
N LYS A 55 -8.37 -11.11 -3.84
CA LYS A 55 -9.41 -12.07 -3.40
C LYS A 55 -10.84 -11.57 -3.61
N GLN A 56 -11.02 -10.36 -4.12
CA GLN A 56 -12.35 -9.79 -4.36
C GLN A 56 -12.74 -9.96 -5.83
N ASP A 57 -14.01 -10.31 -6.06
CA ASP A 57 -14.61 -10.38 -7.40
C ASP A 57 -15.35 -9.08 -7.75
N GLU A 58 -15.56 -8.22 -6.77
CA GLU A 58 -16.25 -6.95 -6.91
C GLU A 58 -15.46 -5.98 -7.80
N THR A 59 -16.16 -5.34 -8.74
CA THR A 59 -15.57 -4.39 -9.69
C THR A 59 -15.89 -2.94 -9.37
N SER A 60 -16.93 -2.67 -8.57
CA SER A 60 -17.39 -1.33 -8.21
C SER A 60 -17.06 -1.01 -6.75
N TRP A 61 -16.11 -0.09 -6.55
CA TRP A 61 -15.58 0.29 -5.25
C TRP A 61 -15.84 1.77 -4.93
N ALA A 62 -16.12 2.09 -3.67
CA ALA A 62 -16.27 3.46 -3.17
C ALA A 62 -15.26 3.73 -2.05
N SER A 63 -14.38 4.72 -2.25
CA SER A 63 -13.55 5.27 -1.17
C SER A 63 -14.24 6.49 -0.58
N MET A 64 -14.79 6.32 0.63
CA MET A 64 -15.65 7.33 1.25
C MET A 64 -14.85 8.48 1.86
N GLY A 65 -15.22 9.72 1.49
CA GLY A 65 -14.60 10.93 2.01
C GLY A 65 -14.93 11.14 3.49
N SER A 66 -13.90 11.34 4.34
CA SER A 66 -14.10 11.55 5.78
C SER A 66 -14.39 13.00 6.19
N SER A 67 -14.72 13.89 5.24
CA SER A 67 -15.02 15.30 5.52
C SER A 67 -15.85 15.95 4.40
N THR A 68 -16.40 17.13 4.68
CA THR A 68 -17.21 17.89 3.70
C THR A 68 -16.44 18.37 2.47
N LYS A 69 -15.10 18.41 2.55
CA LYS A 69 -14.21 18.84 1.47
C LYS A 69 -13.68 17.67 0.63
N ARG A 70 -14.04 16.43 0.98
CA ARG A 70 -13.61 15.23 0.27
C ARG A 70 -14.74 14.66 -0.56
N GLU A 71 -14.36 14.14 -1.72
CA GLU A 71 -15.21 13.33 -2.59
C GLU A 71 -15.52 11.96 -1.99
N ASN A 72 -16.62 11.37 -2.45
CA ASN A 72 -16.79 9.92 -2.47
C ASN A 72 -16.21 9.45 -3.80
N LEU A 73 -15.05 8.80 -3.74
CA LEU A 73 -14.37 8.35 -4.95
C LEU A 73 -14.99 7.05 -5.42
N LEU A 74 -15.59 7.07 -6.61
CA LEU A 74 -16.18 5.90 -7.25
C LEU A 74 -15.18 5.29 -8.24
N PHE A 75 -14.83 4.03 -8.03
CA PHE A 75 -13.86 3.28 -8.79
C PHE A 75 -14.54 2.09 -9.46
N ASP A 76 -14.72 2.13 -10.78
CA ASP A 76 -15.35 1.05 -11.54
C ASP A 76 -14.30 0.36 -12.41
N ALA A 77 -13.85 -0.82 -11.97
CA ALA A 77 -12.86 -1.63 -12.66
C ALA A 77 -13.29 -2.05 -14.09
N ASN A 78 -14.58 -1.95 -14.41
CA ASN A 78 -15.12 -2.24 -15.74
C ASN A 78 -15.25 -0.98 -16.61
N SER A 79 -14.79 0.19 -16.15
CA SER A 79 -14.74 1.36 -17.02
C SER A 79 -13.77 1.13 -18.18
N ALA A 80 -14.09 1.71 -19.35
CA ALA A 80 -13.24 1.58 -20.53
C ALA A 80 -11.80 2.01 -20.24
N ARG A 81 -11.63 3.10 -19.48
CA ARG A 81 -10.31 3.65 -19.16
C ARG A 81 -9.51 2.73 -18.24
N LEU A 82 -10.13 2.09 -17.25
CA LEU A 82 -9.43 1.15 -16.38
C LEU A 82 -9.16 -0.19 -17.06
N ILE A 83 -10.02 -0.64 -17.97
CA ILE A 83 -9.75 -1.80 -18.81
C ILE A 83 -8.50 -1.57 -19.68
N GLU A 84 -8.41 -0.41 -20.36
CA GLU A 84 -7.23 -0.03 -21.14
C GLU A 84 -5.97 0.02 -20.29
N LEU A 85 -6.05 0.66 -19.11
CA LEU A 85 -4.93 0.74 -18.17
C LEU A 85 -4.43 -0.65 -17.76
N ARG A 86 -5.36 -1.56 -17.41
CA ARG A 86 -5.02 -2.94 -17.03
C ARG A 86 -4.35 -3.67 -18.19
N GLN A 87 -4.89 -3.56 -19.40
CA GLN A 87 -4.31 -4.19 -20.60
C GLN A 87 -2.89 -3.68 -20.88
N GLN A 88 -2.68 -2.36 -20.77
CA GLN A 88 -1.37 -1.75 -20.92
C GLN A 88 -0.38 -2.30 -19.88
N VAL A 89 -0.76 -2.30 -18.61
CA VAL A 89 0.09 -2.83 -17.54
C VAL A 89 0.46 -4.28 -17.82
N ILE A 90 -0.52 -5.14 -18.10
CA ILE A 90 -0.30 -6.56 -18.40
C ILE A 90 0.75 -6.71 -19.50
N ALA A 91 0.54 -6.02 -20.63
CA ALA A 91 1.45 -6.10 -21.78
C ALA A 91 2.88 -5.65 -21.43
N GLU A 92 3.03 -4.63 -20.58
CA GLU A 92 4.33 -4.10 -20.19
C GLU A 92 5.00 -4.88 -19.04
N THR A 93 4.31 -5.82 -18.39
CA THR A 93 4.84 -6.52 -17.20
C THR A 93 5.09 -8.01 -17.37
N LEU A 94 4.68 -8.61 -18.50
CA LEU A 94 4.90 -10.04 -18.76
C LEU A 94 6.38 -10.42 -18.64
N ASP A 95 6.64 -11.53 -17.96
CA ASP A 95 7.96 -12.14 -17.75
C ASP A 95 9.02 -11.22 -17.08
N LYS A 96 8.58 -10.14 -16.44
CA LYS A 96 9.48 -9.24 -15.69
C LYS A 96 9.63 -9.66 -14.23
N PRO A 97 10.79 -9.38 -13.61
CA PRO A 97 10.95 -9.60 -12.18
C PRO A 97 10.04 -8.67 -11.36
N ILE A 98 9.63 -9.12 -10.17
CA ILE A 98 8.65 -8.43 -9.30
C ILE A 98 8.92 -6.92 -9.19
N ARG A 99 10.16 -6.53 -8.87
CA ARG A 99 10.50 -5.10 -8.71
C ARG A 99 10.19 -4.29 -9.97
N GLU A 100 10.57 -4.79 -11.14
CA GLU A 100 10.32 -4.10 -12.41
C GLU A 100 8.83 -4.04 -12.75
N VAL A 101 8.06 -5.10 -12.42
CA VAL A 101 6.60 -5.10 -12.53
C VAL A 101 6.00 -3.96 -11.68
N LEU A 102 6.38 -3.89 -10.40
CA LEU A 102 5.89 -2.87 -9.48
C LEU A 102 6.29 -1.44 -9.91
N GLU A 103 7.52 -1.27 -10.39
CA GLU A 103 8.01 0.02 -10.91
C GLU A 103 7.24 0.44 -12.18
N THR A 104 6.96 -0.51 -13.07
CA THR A 104 6.14 -0.27 -14.28
C THR A 104 4.72 0.18 -13.90
N VAL A 105 4.05 -0.53 -12.98
CA VAL A 105 2.73 -0.15 -12.48
C VAL A 105 2.74 1.26 -11.89
N ASN A 106 3.71 1.56 -11.03
CA ASN A 106 3.85 2.89 -10.43
C ASN A 106 4.00 3.99 -11.49
N ASN A 107 4.88 3.78 -12.47
CA ASN A 107 5.15 4.74 -13.54
C ASN A 107 3.91 4.98 -14.41
N ILE A 108 3.22 3.91 -14.83
CA ILE A 108 2.01 4.02 -15.65
C ILE A 108 0.94 4.81 -14.90
N VAL A 109 0.70 4.52 -13.62
CA VAL A 109 -0.32 5.22 -12.82
C VAL A 109 0.08 6.67 -12.54
N ASP A 110 1.36 6.95 -12.30
CA ASP A 110 1.86 8.32 -12.11
C ASP A 110 1.67 9.17 -13.38
N ASN A 111 1.93 8.57 -14.55
CA ASN A 111 1.77 9.20 -15.86
C ASN A 111 0.33 9.58 -16.21
N LEU A 112 -0.68 9.04 -15.52
CA LEU A 112 -2.09 9.45 -15.70
C LEU A 112 -2.32 10.93 -15.39
N THR A 113 -1.42 11.58 -14.65
CA THR A 113 -1.49 13.03 -14.36
C THR A 113 -0.51 13.88 -15.16
N ALA A 114 0.28 13.27 -16.05
CA ALA A 114 1.32 13.98 -16.79
C ALA A 114 0.73 14.99 -17.78
N ILE A 115 1.32 16.19 -17.84
CA ILE A 115 0.94 17.26 -18.77
C ILE A 115 2.15 17.56 -19.68
N PRO A 116 1.97 17.59 -21.02
CA PRO A 116 3.06 17.93 -21.94
C PRO A 116 3.74 19.26 -21.55
N GLY A 117 5.07 19.25 -21.52
CA GLY A 117 5.88 20.43 -21.21
C GLY A 117 5.95 20.82 -19.72
N LYS A 118 5.30 20.06 -18.80
CA LYS A 118 5.39 20.31 -17.35
C LYS A 118 6.27 19.26 -16.67
N LEU A 119 7.16 19.68 -15.78
CA LEU A 119 7.98 18.74 -15.01
C LEU A 119 7.10 17.98 -14.01
N ARG A 120 7.43 16.70 -13.77
CA ARG A 120 6.71 15.84 -12.84
C ARG A 120 6.56 16.47 -11.45
N ASN A 121 7.65 16.98 -10.88
CA ASN A 121 7.64 17.55 -9.54
C ASN A 121 6.76 18.81 -9.46
N GLU A 122 6.73 19.63 -10.51
CA GLU A 122 5.84 20.79 -10.59
C GLU A 122 4.38 20.33 -10.62
N ARG A 123 4.06 19.33 -11.46
CA ARG A 123 2.72 18.76 -11.51
C ARG A 123 2.27 18.25 -10.14
N GLU A 124 3.13 17.50 -9.44
CA GLU A 124 2.81 16.92 -8.14
C GLU A 124 2.54 17.95 -7.03
N LEU A 125 3.18 19.12 -7.11
CA LEU A 125 2.97 20.21 -6.14
C LEU A 125 1.62 20.94 -6.34
N GLU A 126 1.10 20.98 -7.56
CA GLU A 126 -0.14 21.68 -7.90
C GLU A 126 -1.40 20.84 -7.68
N LEU A 127 -1.27 19.50 -7.79
CA LEU A 127 -2.40 18.57 -7.85
C LEU A 127 -3.40 18.71 -6.70
N ASP A 128 -2.93 18.87 -5.45
CA ASP A 128 -3.83 18.98 -4.28
C ASP A 128 -4.69 20.25 -4.32
N ALA A 129 -4.11 21.37 -4.77
CA ALA A 129 -4.83 22.64 -4.89
C ALA A 129 -5.82 22.61 -6.06
N GLU A 130 -5.39 22.09 -7.22
CA GLU A 130 -6.25 21.94 -8.39
C GLU A 130 -7.43 21.00 -8.13
N LEU A 131 -7.16 19.85 -7.50
CA LEU A 131 -8.21 18.91 -7.11
C LEU A 131 -9.20 19.57 -6.14
N SER A 132 -8.72 20.31 -5.14
CA SER A 132 -9.61 21.01 -4.20
C SER A 132 -10.50 22.03 -4.91
N ALA A 133 -9.97 22.79 -5.88
CA ALA A 133 -10.74 23.73 -6.67
C ALA A 133 -11.78 23.03 -7.56
N PHE A 134 -11.36 21.95 -8.23
CA PHE A 134 -12.23 21.11 -9.05
C PHE A 134 -13.40 20.53 -8.25
N LEU A 135 -13.13 19.91 -7.09
CA LEU A 135 -14.16 19.31 -6.24
C LEU A 135 -15.17 20.35 -5.75
N LYS A 136 -14.70 21.55 -5.41
CA LYS A 136 -15.58 22.66 -5.02
C LYS A 136 -16.50 23.05 -6.18
N ALA A 137 -15.96 23.22 -7.37
CA ALA A 137 -16.74 23.57 -8.55
C ALA A 137 -17.76 22.48 -8.92
N GLU A 138 -17.34 21.21 -8.87
CA GLU A 138 -18.20 20.06 -9.14
C GLU A 138 -19.34 19.92 -8.15
N PHE A 139 -19.06 20.10 -6.86
CA PHE A 139 -20.10 20.10 -5.82
C PHE A 139 -21.08 21.26 -6.03
N SER A 140 -20.59 22.47 -6.35
CA SER A 140 -21.46 23.61 -6.68
C SER A 140 -22.33 23.37 -7.92
N ARG A 141 -21.84 22.61 -8.90
CA ARG A 141 -22.53 22.32 -10.17
C ARG A 141 -23.57 21.21 -10.03
N THR A 142 -23.27 20.16 -9.28
CA THR A 142 -24.07 18.92 -9.24
C THR A 142 -24.80 18.71 -7.92
N GLY A 143 -24.38 19.39 -6.85
CA GLY A 143 -24.82 19.10 -5.49
C GLY A 143 -24.31 17.75 -4.94
N SER A 144 -23.55 16.99 -5.72
CA SER A 144 -23.01 15.68 -5.34
C SER A 144 -21.51 15.73 -5.07
N LYS A 145 -21.06 14.86 -4.17
CA LYS A 145 -19.64 14.60 -3.89
C LYS A 145 -19.12 13.35 -4.59
N ASP A 146 -19.98 12.68 -5.33
CA ASP A 146 -19.66 11.44 -6.01
C ASP A 146 -18.86 11.78 -7.27
N ILE A 147 -17.60 11.35 -7.28
CA ILE A 147 -16.67 11.62 -8.37
C ILE A 147 -16.09 10.29 -8.82
N THR A 148 -16.24 9.96 -10.10
CA THR A 148 -15.65 8.76 -10.67
C THR A 148 -14.14 8.93 -10.87
N ILE A 149 -13.40 7.84 -10.76
CA ILE A 149 -11.96 7.89 -11.00
C ILE A 149 -11.62 8.21 -12.45
N ASP A 150 -12.45 7.77 -13.41
CA ASP A 150 -12.30 8.11 -14.83
C ASP A 150 -12.32 9.62 -15.05
N LYS A 151 -13.25 10.32 -14.39
CA LYS A 151 -13.32 11.78 -14.47
C LYS A 151 -12.03 12.43 -13.98
N LEU A 152 -11.44 11.90 -12.91
CA LEU A 152 -10.18 12.42 -12.37
C LEU A 152 -8.98 12.08 -13.27
N ILE A 153 -9.01 10.94 -13.97
CA ILE A 153 -8.02 10.58 -14.99
C ILE A 153 -8.10 11.55 -16.17
N GLU A 154 -9.31 11.77 -16.71
CA GLU A 154 -9.56 12.69 -17.82
C GLU A 154 -9.08 14.12 -17.48
N GLU A 155 -9.42 14.57 -16.28
CA GLU A 155 -9.05 15.89 -15.76
C GLU A 155 -7.59 15.98 -15.29
N LYS A 156 -6.85 14.86 -15.29
CA LYS A 156 -5.46 14.72 -14.81
C LYS A 156 -5.27 15.18 -13.36
N LYS A 157 -6.25 14.93 -12.48
CA LYS A 157 -6.30 15.41 -11.07
C LYS A 157 -6.22 14.29 -10.04
N LEU A 158 -5.43 13.25 -10.32
CA LEU A 158 -5.22 12.15 -9.37
C LEU A 158 -4.16 12.50 -8.33
N VAL A 159 -4.50 12.44 -7.05
CA VAL A 159 -3.54 12.58 -5.94
C VAL A 159 -3.27 11.22 -5.30
N CYS A 160 -2.44 11.17 -4.25
CA CYS A 160 -2.00 9.91 -3.61
C CYS A 160 -3.11 8.91 -3.35
N ARG A 161 -4.24 9.34 -2.76
CA ARG A 161 -5.37 8.45 -2.46
C ARG A 161 -6.06 7.86 -3.69
N HIS A 162 -6.03 8.54 -4.83
CA HIS A 162 -6.59 8.04 -6.08
C HIS A 162 -5.60 7.11 -6.77
N LYS A 163 -4.32 7.52 -6.83
CA LYS A 163 -3.27 6.70 -7.46
C LYS A 163 -3.08 5.38 -6.70
N ALA A 164 -3.09 5.41 -5.37
CA ALA A 164 -2.88 4.23 -4.54
C ALA A 164 -3.98 3.16 -4.68
N ILE A 165 -5.25 3.55 -4.81
CA ILE A 165 -6.34 2.57 -5.06
C ILE A 165 -6.23 1.95 -6.46
N ILE A 166 -5.87 2.74 -7.49
CA ILE A 166 -5.62 2.20 -8.83
C ILE A 166 -4.51 1.16 -8.78
N VAL A 167 -3.38 1.49 -8.14
CA VAL A 167 -2.25 0.55 -8.01
C VAL A 167 -2.69 -0.71 -7.24
N ALA A 168 -3.37 -0.58 -6.10
CA ALA A 168 -3.81 -1.74 -5.33
C ALA A 168 -4.72 -2.67 -6.15
N TYR A 169 -5.67 -2.12 -6.90
CA TYR A 169 -6.51 -2.89 -7.82
C TYR A 169 -5.69 -3.60 -8.90
N VAL A 170 -4.81 -2.86 -9.60
CA VAL A 170 -3.98 -3.41 -10.68
C VAL A 170 -3.08 -4.53 -10.16
N LEU A 171 -2.46 -4.37 -8.98
CA LEU A 171 -1.67 -5.43 -8.36
C LEU A 171 -2.52 -6.67 -8.05
N GLY A 172 -3.75 -6.49 -7.57
CA GLY A 172 -4.69 -7.60 -7.36
C GLY A 172 -5.03 -8.36 -8.64
N GLU A 173 -5.21 -7.67 -9.76
CA GLU A 173 -5.40 -8.29 -11.08
C GLU A 173 -4.15 -9.07 -11.53
N LEU A 174 -2.96 -8.48 -11.39
CA LEU A 174 -1.70 -9.16 -11.76
C LEU A 174 -1.44 -10.42 -10.94
N ILE A 175 -1.83 -10.44 -9.66
CA ILE A 175 -1.78 -11.64 -8.81
C ILE A 175 -2.78 -12.70 -9.32
N ARG A 176 -4.03 -12.32 -9.60
CA ARG A 176 -5.06 -13.25 -10.10
C ARG A 176 -4.70 -13.86 -11.47
N LEU A 177 -4.00 -13.10 -12.31
CA LEU A 177 -3.52 -13.56 -13.61
C LEU A 177 -2.21 -14.37 -13.53
N GLY A 178 -1.60 -14.49 -12.35
CA GLY A 178 -0.34 -15.22 -12.16
C GLY A 178 0.90 -14.51 -12.71
N ILE A 179 0.79 -13.21 -13.03
CA ILE A 179 1.93 -12.38 -13.46
C ILE A 179 2.79 -12.01 -12.26
N LEU A 180 2.14 -11.67 -11.14
CA LEU A 180 2.79 -11.60 -9.83
C LEU A 180 2.58 -12.91 -9.07
N PRO A 181 3.55 -13.34 -8.25
CA PRO A 181 3.36 -14.48 -7.35
C PRO A 181 2.14 -14.32 -6.43
N PRO A 182 1.52 -15.43 -5.98
CA PRO A 182 0.39 -15.40 -5.06
C PRO A 182 0.67 -14.55 -3.82
N GLY A 183 -0.33 -13.76 -3.45
CA GLY A 183 -0.23 -12.82 -2.34
C GLY A 183 -1.49 -12.00 -2.21
N GLU A 184 -1.35 -10.87 -1.53
CA GLU A 184 -2.43 -9.93 -1.23
C GLU A 184 -2.07 -8.55 -1.76
N ALA A 185 -3.06 -7.83 -2.29
CA ALA A 185 -2.91 -6.45 -2.74
C ALA A 185 -3.86 -5.53 -1.96
N ARG A 186 -3.31 -4.55 -1.24
CA ARG A 186 -4.08 -3.71 -0.32
C ARG A 186 -3.83 -2.23 -0.58
N HIS A 187 -4.88 -1.42 -0.43
CA HIS A 187 -4.76 0.03 -0.36
C HIS A 187 -4.48 0.44 1.10
N TYR A 188 -3.37 1.14 1.33
CA TYR A 188 -2.99 1.61 2.65
C TYR A 188 -2.95 3.13 2.71
N ARG A 189 -3.30 3.66 3.87
CA ARG A 189 -3.30 5.10 4.11
C ARG A 189 -2.98 5.35 5.59
N SER A 190 -2.18 6.36 5.87
CA SER A 190 -1.84 6.72 7.24
C SER A 190 -1.44 8.19 7.34
N ASP A 191 -1.51 8.75 8.54
CA ASP A 191 -0.76 9.94 8.88
C ASP A 191 0.73 9.60 8.90
N ILE A 192 1.54 10.45 8.25
CA ILE A 192 3.00 10.39 8.27
C ILE A 192 3.44 11.13 9.53
N ARG A 193 4.09 10.41 10.44
CA ARG A 193 4.54 10.96 11.72
C ARG A 193 6.07 11.04 11.72
N ASP A 194 6.59 12.23 11.96
CA ASP A 194 8.03 12.43 12.10
C ASP A 194 8.46 12.05 13.52
N LEU A 195 9.42 11.14 13.62
CA LEU A 195 10.29 11.07 14.78
C LEU A 195 11.53 11.89 14.41
N SER A 196 11.54 13.17 14.78
CA SER A 196 12.83 13.85 14.92
C SER A 196 13.66 12.96 15.84
N VAL A 197 14.87 12.60 15.42
CA VAL A 197 15.82 11.72 16.13
C VAL A 197 16.36 12.38 17.41
N SER A 198 15.50 13.09 18.15
CA SER A 198 15.83 13.71 19.41
C SER A 198 15.47 12.72 20.52
N PRO A 199 16.46 12.16 21.24
CA PRO A 199 16.24 11.22 22.35
C PRO A 199 15.53 11.86 23.56
N THR A 200 15.17 13.14 23.48
CA THR A 200 14.46 13.90 24.52
C THR A 200 13.04 14.31 24.13
N ALA A 201 12.55 13.90 22.95
CA ALA A 201 11.21 14.30 22.48
C ALA A 201 10.12 13.55 23.26
N THR A 202 9.59 14.21 24.29
CA THR A 202 8.35 13.83 24.97
C THR A 202 7.17 13.83 23.98
N ALA A 203 6.80 12.66 23.49
CA ALA A 203 5.44 12.22 23.14
C ALA A 203 4.53 13.15 22.29
N LYS A 204 5.07 13.96 21.37
CA LYS A 204 4.27 14.59 20.30
C LYS A 204 5.00 14.49 18.96
N THR A 205 4.88 13.33 18.34
CA THR A 205 5.27 13.16 16.93
C THR A 205 4.44 14.12 16.08
N LYS A 206 5.10 15.01 15.33
CA LYS A 206 4.40 15.99 14.49
C LYS A 206 3.91 15.27 13.24
N SER A 207 2.60 15.26 13.01
CA SER A 207 2.03 14.79 11.74
C SER A 207 2.47 15.72 10.60
N ARG A 208 2.97 15.13 9.52
CA ARG A 208 3.32 15.80 8.25
C ARG A 208 2.17 15.77 7.24
N GLY A 209 1.04 15.18 7.61
CA GLY A 209 -0.12 15.00 6.76
C GLY A 209 -0.43 13.53 6.48
N VAL A 210 -1.57 13.33 5.82
CA VAL A 210 -2.07 12.00 5.46
C VAL A 210 -1.59 11.64 4.07
N HIS A 211 -1.13 10.41 3.91
CA HIS A 211 -0.69 9.88 2.63
C HIS A 211 -1.24 8.48 2.39
N SER A 212 -1.25 8.07 1.12
CA SER A 212 -1.81 6.80 0.65
C SER A 212 -0.85 6.13 -0.33
N TRP A 213 -0.69 4.82 -0.20
CA TRP A 213 0.11 3.97 -1.10
C TRP A 213 -0.51 2.58 -1.19
N ALA A 214 -0.06 1.77 -2.15
CA ALA A 214 -0.47 0.38 -2.28
C ALA A 214 0.56 -0.56 -1.65
N LEU A 215 0.09 -1.72 -1.22
CA LEU A 215 0.89 -2.79 -0.64
C LEU A 215 0.68 -4.07 -1.44
N TYR A 216 1.78 -4.81 -1.62
CA TYR A 216 1.76 -6.17 -2.12
C TYR A 216 2.48 -7.07 -1.11
N LYS A 217 1.75 -8.00 -0.48
CA LYS A 217 2.28 -8.96 0.48
C LYS A 217 2.28 -10.34 -0.14
N GLN A 218 3.45 -10.93 -0.37
CA GLN A 218 3.55 -12.31 -0.87
C GLN A 218 3.17 -13.31 0.23
N ASN A 219 2.56 -14.44 -0.14
CA ASN A 219 2.22 -15.49 0.83
C ASN A 219 3.47 -16.15 1.43
N GLU A 220 4.47 -16.42 0.60
CA GLU A 220 5.73 -17.10 0.96
C GLU A 220 6.95 -16.18 0.75
N GLY A 221 6.75 -14.87 0.82
CA GLY A 221 7.78 -13.91 0.44
C GLY A 221 7.58 -12.55 1.06
N GLY A 222 8.04 -11.52 0.34
CA GLY A 222 8.22 -10.21 0.93
C GLY A 222 7.05 -9.24 0.85
N LEU A 223 7.15 -8.22 1.70
CA LEU A 223 6.22 -7.10 1.74
C LEU A 223 6.76 -5.94 0.90
N TRP A 224 6.00 -5.56 -0.11
CA TRP A 224 6.35 -4.48 -1.03
C TRP A 224 5.42 -3.28 -0.84
N MET A 225 6.01 -2.08 -0.81
CA MET A 225 5.29 -0.82 -0.93
C MET A 225 5.38 -0.30 -2.36
N CYS A 226 4.25 0.18 -2.89
CA CYS A 226 4.16 0.86 -4.18
C CYS A 226 3.48 2.21 -4.00
N ASP A 227 4.27 3.28 -4.13
CA ASP A 227 3.78 4.66 -4.07
C ASP A 227 4.03 5.38 -5.41
N PRO A 228 3.01 5.50 -6.27
CA PRO A 228 3.14 6.18 -7.55
C PRO A 228 3.38 7.69 -7.39
N ARG A 229 2.86 8.32 -6.33
CA ARG A 229 3.03 9.76 -6.12
C ARG A 229 4.47 10.12 -5.78
N TRP A 230 5.21 9.24 -5.12
CA TRP A 230 6.64 9.43 -4.84
C TRP A 230 7.55 8.60 -5.74
N LEU A 231 7.00 7.88 -6.73
CA LEU A 231 7.70 6.88 -7.56
C LEU A 231 8.58 5.95 -6.72
N SER A 232 8.02 5.44 -5.63
CA SER A 232 8.75 4.62 -4.66
C SER A 232 8.26 3.19 -4.70
N VAL A 233 9.18 2.27 -4.97
CA VAL A 233 8.99 0.81 -4.81
C VAL A 233 10.01 0.29 -3.81
N LYS A 234 9.51 -0.26 -2.70
CA LYS A 234 10.35 -0.69 -1.57
C LYS A 234 10.00 -2.10 -1.13
N ASN A 235 11.01 -2.96 -1.02
CA ASN A 235 10.88 -4.24 -0.35
C ASN A 235 11.21 -4.05 1.14
N LEU A 236 10.22 -4.17 2.02
CA LEU A 236 10.39 -3.91 3.45
C LEU A 236 11.12 -5.03 4.20
N ASP A 237 11.36 -6.17 3.57
CA ASP A 237 12.23 -7.20 4.12
C ASP A 237 13.71 -6.90 3.86
N ASN A 238 14.00 -6.01 2.91
CA ASN A 238 15.33 -5.52 2.68
C ASN A 238 15.64 -4.36 3.64
N THR A 239 16.67 -4.50 4.47
CA THR A 239 17.04 -3.51 5.50
C THR A 239 17.27 -2.10 4.94
N ARG A 240 17.86 -1.99 3.74
CA ARG A 240 18.10 -0.68 3.11
C ARG A 240 16.79 -0.04 2.67
N ASP A 241 15.90 -0.79 2.05
CA ASP A 241 14.60 -0.26 1.62
C ASP A 241 13.68 0.04 2.81
N LEU A 242 13.72 -0.76 3.87
CA LEU A 242 13.03 -0.48 5.13
C LEU A 242 13.53 0.83 5.77
N TYR A 243 14.85 1.04 5.81
CA TYR A 243 15.44 2.28 6.30
C TYR A 243 14.99 3.48 5.45
N LEU A 244 15.05 3.37 4.12
CA LEU A 244 14.62 4.44 3.21
C LEU A 244 13.12 4.74 3.36
N ALA A 245 12.27 3.71 3.49
CA ALA A 245 10.85 3.90 3.77
C ALA A 245 10.63 4.59 5.13
N SER A 246 11.37 4.20 6.16
CA SER A 246 11.28 4.82 7.49
C SER A 246 11.65 6.30 7.47
N GLN A 247 12.64 6.69 6.66
CA GLN A 247 13.03 8.09 6.46
C GLN A 247 11.96 8.90 5.70
N SER A 248 11.40 8.33 4.64
CA SER A 248 10.41 9.03 3.80
C SER A 248 9.02 9.14 4.45
N TYR A 249 8.54 8.06 5.06
CA TYR A 249 7.16 7.95 5.58
C TYR A 249 7.07 8.03 7.11
N GLY A 250 8.21 8.07 7.82
CA GLY A 250 8.26 8.01 9.28
C GLY A 250 8.28 6.57 9.79
N SER A 251 9.21 6.27 10.70
CA SER A 251 9.42 4.91 11.19
C SER A 251 8.25 4.34 11.97
N ILE A 252 7.59 5.12 12.82
CA ILE A 252 6.36 4.68 13.51
C ILE A 252 5.29 4.29 12.50
N THR A 253 5.10 5.10 11.46
CA THR A 253 4.11 4.83 10.41
C THR A 253 4.42 3.50 9.70
N ILE A 254 5.67 3.26 9.32
CA ILE A 254 6.09 2.00 8.67
C ILE A 254 5.95 0.79 9.61
N LEU A 255 6.41 0.90 10.86
CA LEU A 255 6.38 -0.22 11.80
C LEU A 255 4.95 -0.61 12.19
N LYS A 256 4.08 0.38 12.45
CA LYS A 256 2.65 0.13 12.69
C LYS A 256 1.96 -0.52 11.50
N MET A 257 2.32 -0.13 10.28
CA MET A 257 1.80 -0.75 9.08
C MET A 257 2.18 -2.23 9.02
N ILE A 258 3.46 -2.56 9.22
CA ILE A 258 3.95 -3.95 9.23
C ILE A 258 3.23 -4.77 10.30
N ASP A 259 3.13 -4.22 11.52
CA ASP A 259 2.46 -4.85 12.65
C ASP A 259 1.00 -5.18 12.33
N LYS A 260 0.26 -4.20 11.79
CA LYS A 260 -1.13 -4.38 11.37
C LYS A 260 -1.29 -5.47 10.30
N LEU A 261 -0.38 -5.53 9.33
CA LEU A 261 -0.40 -6.55 8.28
C LEU A 261 -0.07 -7.95 8.79
N ASN A 262 0.60 -8.05 9.95
CA ASN A 262 0.95 -9.30 10.60
C ASN A 262 0.00 -9.67 11.75
N GLY A 263 -1.03 -8.84 12.01
CA GLY A 263 -1.97 -9.05 13.12
C GLY A 263 -1.33 -8.88 14.50
N VAL A 264 -0.24 -8.11 14.59
CA VAL A 264 0.45 -7.78 15.84
C VAL A 264 0.02 -6.37 16.27
N GLU A 265 -0.34 -6.17 17.53
CA GLU A 265 -0.57 -4.84 18.10
C GLU A 265 0.54 -4.49 19.09
N ARG A 266 1.40 -3.53 18.74
CA ARG A 266 2.44 -2.97 19.63
C ARG A 266 2.10 -1.53 20.02
N LYS A 267 2.46 -1.13 21.25
CA LYS A 267 2.25 0.24 21.75
C LYS A 267 3.26 1.20 21.14
N GLU A 268 2.88 2.47 20.96
CA GLU A 268 3.75 3.50 20.33
C GLU A 268 5.13 3.64 21.02
N ASP A 269 5.18 3.39 22.32
CA ASP A 269 6.40 3.53 23.14
C ASP A 269 7.42 2.40 22.90
N GLU A 270 7.07 1.35 22.14
CA GLU A 270 7.91 0.20 21.85
C GLU A 270 8.65 0.29 20.51
N PHE A 271 8.39 1.32 19.70
CA PHE A 271 9.03 1.50 18.39
C PHE A 271 10.43 2.13 18.53
N LEU A 272 11.43 1.31 18.84
CA LEU A 272 12.84 1.68 18.71
C LEU A 272 13.32 1.46 17.27
N LEU A 273 13.91 2.48 16.67
CA LEU A 273 14.54 2.41 15.36
C LEU A 273 15.73 1.42 15.38
N PRO A 274 15.93 0.59 14.34
CA PRO A 274 17.23 -0.04 14.14
C PRO A 274 18.25 1.06 13.85
N SER A 275 19.28 1.16 14.69
CA SER A 275 20.37 2.13 14.49
C SER A 275 21.12 1.82 13.19
N PRO A 276 21.51 2.84 12.40
CA PRO A 276 22.33 2.65 11.20
C PRO A 276 23.74 2.21 11.65
N GLY A 277 23.91 0.90 11.83
CA GLY A 277 25.11 0.30 12.42
C GLY A 277 24.86 -1.00 13.17
N ALA A 278 23.61 -1.32 13.52
CA ALA A 278 23.25 -2.64 14.04
C ALA A 278 23.19 -3.65 12.88
N ALA A 279 24.33 -4.24 12.54
CA ALA A 279 24.35 -5.51 11.82
C ALA A 279 23.57 -6.52 12.68
N TYR A 280 22.30 -6.77 12.34
CA TYR A 280 21.56 -7.87 12.95
C TYR A 280 22.25 -9.17 12.50
N LEU A 281 22.83 -9.85 13.48
CA LEU A 281 23.25 -11.25 13.34
C LEU A 281 22.09 -12.04 12.73
N PRO A 282 22.37 -12.98 11.79
CA PRO A 282 21.32 -13.75 11.15
C PRO A 282 20.43 -14.38 12.21
N MET A 283 19.12 -14.22 12.03
CA MET A 283 18.09 -14.83 12.86
C MET A 283 18.50 -16.27 13.18
N ALA A 284 18.71 -16.54 14.47
CA ALA A 284 19.04 -17.85 14.95
C ALA A 284 17.98 -18.83 14.46
N THR A 285 18.39 -19.76 13.61
CA THR A 285 17.69 -21.02 13.37
C THR A 285 17.28 -21.62 14.72
N PRO A 286 16.05 -22.14 14.86
CA PRO A 286 15.66 -22.79 16.10
C PRO A 286 16.62 -23.96 16.35
N VAL A 287 17.33 -23.88 17.48
CA VAL A 287 18.17 -24.95 18.01
C VAL A 287 17.23 -26.11 18.37
N ILE A 288 17.10 -27.08 17.47
CA ILE A 288 16.57 -28.40 17.82
C ILE A 288 17.66 -29.08 18.64
N GLN A 289 17.51 -28.98 19.96
CA GLN A 289 18.35 -29.67 20.92
C GLN A 289 17.85 -31.13 21.03
N GLY A 290 18.61 -32.07 20.49
CA GLY A 290 18.55 -33.47 20.94
C GLY A 290 18.26 -34.55 19.91
N SER A 291 19.23 -34.82 19.02
CA SER A 291 19.44 -36.18 18.54
C SER A 291 20.91 -36.36 18.15
N ARG A 292 21.63 -37.13 18.99
CA ARG A 292 23.00 -37.59 18.76
C ARG A 292 23.06 -38.40 17.47
N ILE A 293 23.93 -38.03 16.54
CA ILE A 293 24.44 -38.93 15.50
C ILE A 293 25.97 -38.78 15.46
N PRO A 294 26.73 -39.88 15.58
CA PRO A 294 28.19 -39.83 15.68
C PRO A 294 28.86 -39.51 14.34
N SER A 295 29.89 -38.68 14.44
CA SER A 295 30.88 -38.38 13.40
C SER A 295 31.69 -39.62 13.04
N ALA A 296 31.65 -40.03 11.77
CA ALA A 296 32.71 -40.79 11.13
C ALA A 296 32.84 -40.31 9.68
N ILE A 297 33.91 -39.57 9.41
CA ILE A 297 34.36 -39.16 8.08
C ILE A 297 35.06 -40.36 7.44
N PRO A 298 34.67 -40.84 6.25
CA PRO A 298 35.55 -41.67 5.43
C PRO A 298 36.46 -40.78 4.55
N PRO A 299 37.69 -41.24 4.24
CA PRO A 299 38.67 -40.45 3.50
C PRO A 299 38.30 -40.27 2.03
N VAL A 300 38.68 -39.12 1.50
CA VAL A 300 38.60 -38.71 0.10
C VAL A 300 39.39 -39.68 -0.78
N GLN A 301 38.72 -40.33 -1.73
CA GLN A 301 39.38 -41.03 -2.84
C GLN A 301 39.65 -40.05 -3.98
N GLU A 302 40.91 -40.00 -4.39
CA GLU A 302 41.40 -39.28 -5.58
C GLU A 302 40.67 -39.79 -6.84
N LEU A 303 40.11 -38.87 -7.63
CA LEU A 303 39.59 -39.16 -8.96
C LEU A 303 40.73 -39.04 -9.97
N GLU A 304 41.08 -40.15 -10.61
CA GLU A 304 42.01 -40.18 -11.74
C GLU A 304 41.46 -39.44 -12.98
N PRO A 305 42.32 -38.82 -13.80
CA PRO A 305 41.91 -38.11 -15.02
C PRO A 305 41.51 -39.10 -16.13
N ILE A 306 40.30 -38.92 -16.66
CA ILE A 306 39.80 -39.64 -17.83
C ILE A 306 40.61 -39.23 -19.07
N ARG A 307 41.37 -40.18 -19.63
CA ARG A 307 42.00 -40.08 -20.94
C ARG A 307 40.97 -40.31 -22.03
N VAL A 308 40.72 -39.29 -22.86
CA VAL A 308 39.94 -39.42 -24.10
C VAL A 308 40.87 -39.93 -25.19
N ALA A 309 40.66 -41.16 -25.64
CA ALA A 309 41.34 -41.72 -26.80
C ALA A 309 40.62 -41.31 -28.08
N TYR A 310 41.29 -40.51 -28.92
CA TYR A 310 40.93 -40.38 -30.33
C TYR A 310 41.42 -41.63 -31.07
N LYS A 311 40.52 -42.25 -31.85
CA LYS A 311 40.91 -43.19 -32.92
C LYS A 311 40.77 -42.47 -34.28
N PRO A 312 41.69 -42.73 -35.22
CA PRO A 312 41.79 -42.05 -36.51
C PRO A 312 40.64 -42.36 -37.46
#